data_AF-A0A8J6UGY0-F1
#
_entry.id   AF-A0A8J6UGY0-F1
#
_cell.length_a   1.000
_cell.length_b   1.000
_cell.length_c   1.000
_cell.angle_alpha   90.00
_cell.angle_beta   90.00
_cell.angle_gamma   90.00
#
_symmetry.space_group_name_H-M   'P 1'
#
loop_
_entity.id
_entity.type
_entity.pdbx_description
1 polymer ?
#
loop_
_entity_poly.entity_id
_entity_poly.type
_entity_poly.pdbx_seq_one_letter_code
_entity_poly.pdbx_strand_id
1 'polypeptide(L)'
;METAKMYQLPKLKYDYDAPAPVISEDLLRLHHDKRHAAYVNGANTILQMMNKSREDQADVDTRATFQELSFHIGGHLLHSLLWEHQQTA
;
A
#
# COMPACT_ATOMS: atom_id res chain seq x y z
N MET A 1 -18.98 14.80 9.21
CA MET A 1 -18.54 13.71 8.32
C MET A 1 -17.41 12.98 9.02
N GLU A 2 -17.46 11.66 9.11
CA GLU A 2 -16.31 10.89 9.60
C GLU A 2 -15.12 11.13 8.66
N THR A 3 -13.95 11.42 9.22
CA THR A 3 -12.69 11.45 8.47
C THR A 3 -12.43 10.08 7.88
N ALA A 4 -12.36 9.98 6.55
CA ALA A 4 -12.06 8.74 5.85
C ALA A 4 -10.69 8.20 6.34
N LYS A 5 -10.71 6.97 6.88
CA LYS A 5 -9.49 6.30 7.35
C LYS A 5 -8.65 5.87 6.15
N MET A 6 -7.48 6.48 6.00
CA MET A 6 -6.52 6.18 4.92
C MET A 6 -5.61 5.00 5.29
N TYR A 7 -5.09 4.29 4.28
CA TYR A 7 -4.10 3.25 4.47
C TYR A 7 -2.78 3.82 4.99
N GLN A 8 -2.04 3.00 5.74
CA GLN A 8 -0.72 3.33 6.26
C GLN A 8 0.27 2.25 5.86
N LEU A 9 1.52 2.63 5.62
CA LEU A 9 2.61 1.69 5.46
C LEU A 9 2.88 1.04 6.83
N PRO A 10 2.68 -0.29 7.00
CA PRO A 10 2.98 -0.94 8.26
C PRO A 10 4.47 -0.84 8.56
N LYS A 11 4.85 -0.83 9.84
CA LYS A 11 6.25 -0.99 10.21
C LYS A 11 6.61 -2.47 10.16
N LEU A 12 7.81 -2.79 9.65
CA LEU A 12 8.38 -4.12 9.79
C LEU A 12 8.57 -4.45 11.28
N LYS A 13 8.37 -5.73 11.64
CA LYS A 13 8.57 -6.24 13.01
C LYS A 13 10.04 -6.65 13.27
N TYR A 14 10.91 -6.45 12.29
CA TYR A 14 12.30 -6.85 12.27
C TYR A 14 13.13 -5.83 11.47
N ASP A 15 14.45 -5.85 11.69
CA ASP A 15 15.40 -4.99 10.98
C ASP A 15 15.57 -5.44 9.52
N TYR A 16 16.03 -4.53 8.66
CA TYR A 16 16.13 -4.78 7.22
C TYR A 16 17.15 -5.87 6.84
N ASP A 17 18.12 -6.15 7.70
CA ASP A 17 19.14 -7.17 7.51
C ASP A 17 18.75 -8.54 8.10
N ALA A 18 17.65 -8.62 8.86
CA ALA A 18 17.18 -9.85 9.50
C ALA A 18 16.97 -11.07 8.56
N PRO A 19 16.55 -10.92 7.29
CA PRO A 19 16.44 -12.06 6.37
C PRO A 19 17.72 -12.36 5.57
N ALA A 20 18.85 -11.71 5.88
CA ALA A 20 20.12 -12.02 5.25
C ALA A 20 20.61 -13.44 5.64
N PRO A 21 21.31 -14.17 4.75
CA PRO A 21 21.74 -13.76 3.41
C PRO A 21 20.70 -14.03 2.30
N VAL A 22 19.51 -14.54 2.64
CA VAL A 22 18.49 -14.95 1.65
C VAL A 22 17.92 -13.74 0.92
N ILE A 23 17.70 -12.64 1.65
CA ILE A 23 17.28 -11.35 1.10
C ILE A 23 18.28 -10.30 1.60
N SER A 24 18.83 -9.49 0.70
CA SER A 24 19.73 -8.40 1.09
C SER A 24 18.96 -7.24 1.73
N GLU A 25 19.63 -6.53 2.63
CA GLU A 25 19.10 -5.34 3.30
C GLU A 25 18.58 -4.30 2.29
N ASP A 26 19.39 -4.00 1.26
CA ASP A 26 19.04 -3.04 0.20
C ASP A 26 17.77 -3.43 -0.55
N LEU A 27 17.60 -4.74 -0.82
CA LEU A 27 16.41 -5.23 -1.51
C LEU A 27 15.18 -5.09 -0.62
N LEU A 28 15.25 -5.49 0.65
CA LEU A 28 14.13 -5.38 1.57
C LEU A 28 13.76 -3.91 1.79
N ARG A 29 14.75 -3.02 1.93
CA ARG A 29 14.54 -1.56 2.06
C ARG A 29 13.85 -0.98 0.84
N LEU A 30 14.30 -1.31 -0.36
CA LEU A 30 13.65 -0.87 -1.60
C LEU A 30 12.22 -1.42 -1.72
N HIS A 31 12.01 -2.69 -1.38
CA HIS A 31 10.72 -3.36 -1.49
C HIS A 31 9.70 -2.74 -0.53
N HIS A 32 10.08 -2.53 0.72
CA HIS A 32 9.20 -1.92 1.72
C HIS A 32 9.03 -0.41 1.50
N ASP A 33 10.11 0.37 1.51
CA ASP A 33 10.04 1.83 1.60
C ASP A 33 9.63 2.50 0.28
N LYS A 34 9.81 1.80 -0.85
CA LYS A 34 9.42 2.32 -2.16
C LYS A 34 8.26 1.56 -2.76
N ARG A 35 8.33 0.23 -2.88
CA ARG A 35 7.27 -0.53 -3.59
C ARG A 35 5.99 -0.63 -2.76
N HIS A 36 6.06 -1.04 -1.50
CA HIS A 36 4.87 -1.09 -0.63
C HIS A 36 4.30 0.32 -0.38
N ALA A 37 5.18 1.30 -0.15
CA ALA A 37 4.78 2.70 -0.02
C ALA A 37 4.03 3.24 -1.26
N ALA A 38 4.44 2.85 -2.47
CA ALA A 38 3.74 3.25 -3.69
C ALA A 38 2.31 2.68 -3.77
N TYR A 39 2.08 1.45 -3.29
CA TYR A 39 0.73 0.89 -3.20
C TYR A 39 -0.16 1.67 -2.22
N VAL A 40 0.38 1.98 -1.02
CA VAL A 40 -0.34 2.79 -0.02
C VAL A 40 -0.69 4.17 -0.57
N ASN A 41 0.29 4.86 -1.16
CA ASN A 41 0.10 6.21 -1.69
C ASN A 41 -0.89 6.23 -2.87
N GLY A 42 -0.83 5.25 -3.76
CA GLY A 42 -1.76 5.12 -4.89
C GLY A 42 -3.20 4.88 -4.42
N ALA A 43 -3.41 3.93 -3.50
CA ALA A 43 -4.73 3.67 -2.93
C ALA A 43 -5.31 4.92 -2.26
N ASN A 44 -4.51 5.63 -1.46
CA ASN A 44 -4.96 6.84 -0.75
C ASN A 44 -5.28 7.99 -1.72
N THR A 45 -4.47 8.18 -2.77
CA THR A 45 -4.74 9.17 -3.82
C THR A 45 -6.10 8.93 -4.47
N ILE A 46 -6.40 7.68 -4.82
CA ILE A 46 -7.68 7.31 -5.45
C ILE A 46 -8.84 7.50 -4.48
N LEU A 47 -8.70 7.10 -3.22
CA LEU A 47 -9.73 7.31 -2.19
C LEU A 47 -10.03 8.79 -1.95
N GLN A 48 -9.00 9.64 -1.93
CA GLN A 48 -9.16 11.10 -1.83
C GLN A 48 -9.89 11.66 -3.05
N MET A 49 -9.53 11.23 -4.27
CA MET A 49 -10.20 11.62 -5.50
C MET A 49 -11.68 11.19 -5.50
N MET A 50 -11.99 9.96 -5.08
CA MET A 50 -13.36 9.48 -4.96
C MET A 50 -14.17 10.27 -3.93
N ASN A 51 -13.58 10.63 -2.79
CA ASN A 51 -14.24 11.45 -1.78
C ASN A 51 -14.54 12.85 -2.32
N LYS A 52 -13.56 13.49 -2.95
CA LYS A 52 -13.74 14.79 -3.61
C LYS A 52 -14.83 14.74 -4.67
N SER A 53 -14.87 13.69 -5.48
CA SER A 53 -15.91 13.52 -6.50
C SER A 53 -17.32 13.43 -5.90
N ARG A 54 -17.47 12.79 -4.73
CA ARG A 54 -18.75 12.72 -4.00
C ARG A 54 -19.18 14.08 -3.46
N GLU A 55 -18.23 14.86 -2.94
CA GLU A 55 -18.48 16.22 -2.45
C GLU A 55 -18.88 17.17 -3.58
N ASP A 56 -18.16 17.10 -4.70
CA ASP A 56 -18.35 17.95 -5.88
C ASP A 56 -19.50 17.47 -6.79
N GLN A 57 -20.13 16.33 -6.47
CA GLN A 57 -21.13 15.64 -7.32
C GLN A 57 -20.64 15.41 -8.76
N ALA A 58 -19.35 15.13 -8.91
CA ALA A 58 -18.71 14.86 -10.19
C ALA A 58 -18.75 13.35 -10.52
N ASP A 59 -18.84 13.05 -11.81
CA ASP A 59 -18.73 11.68 -12.32
C ASP A 59 -17.26 11.25 -12.41
N VAL A 60 -17.01 9.95 -12.15
CA VAL A 60 -15.72 9.29 -12.35
C VAL A 60 -15.88 8.09 -13.28
N ASP A 61 -14.85 7.78 -14.06
CA ASP A 61 -14.77 6.49 -14.75
C ASP A 61 -14.66 5.39 -13.70
N THR A 62 -15.81 4.82 -13.37
CA THR A 62 -15.97 3.85 -12.30
C THR A 62 -15.15 2.58 -12.58
N ARG A 63 -15.08 2.15 -13.84
CA ARG A 63 -14.35 0.95 -14.23
C ARG A 63 -12.85 1.15 -14.05
N ALA A 64 -12.31 2.23 -14.60
CA ALA A 64 -10.89 2.55 -14.48
C ALA A 64 -10.49 2.77 -13.01
N THR A 65 -11.31 3.52 -12.28
CA THR A 65 -11.08 3.82 -10.85
C THR A 65 -11.01 2.56 -10.01
N PHE A 66 -11.97 1.64 -10.14
CA PHE A 66 -11.95 0.40 -9.36
C PHE A 66 -10.86 -0.56 -9.80
N GLN A 67 -10.48 -0.58 -11.09
CA GLN A 67 -9.36 -1.37 -11.55
C GLN A 67 -8.05 -0.90 -10.90
N GLU A 68 -7.78 0.40 -10.93
CA GLU A 68 -6.58 0.99 -10.32
C GLU A 68 -6.59 0.83 -8.79
N LEU A 69 -7.73 1.08 -8.15
CA LEU A 69 -7.89 0.90 -6.71
C LEU A 69 -7.62 -0.55 -6.29
N SER A 70 -8.15 -1.53 -7.05
CA SER A 70 -7.93 -2.96 -6.76
C SER A 70 -6.47 -3.36 -6.85
N PHE A 71 -5.72 -2.79 -7.81
CA PHE A 71 -4.29 -3.02 -7.95
C PHE A 71 -3.51 -2.49 -6.73
N HIS A 72 -3.79 -1.25 -6.30
CA HIS A 72 -3.10 -0.65 -5.16
C HIS A 72 -3.48 -1.30 -3.82
N ILE A 73 -4.77 -1.60 -3.60
CA ILE A 73 -5.21 -2.30 -2.38
C ILE A 73 -4.65 -3.72 -2.35
N GLY A 74 -4.71 -4.46 -3.47
CA GLY A 74 -4.14 -5.79 -3.57
C GLY A 74 -2.64 -5.79 -3.30
N GLY A 75 -1.91 -4.84 -3.88
CA GLY A 75 -0.50 -4.61 -3.59
C GLY A 75 -0.25 -4.35 -2.10
N HIS A 76 -1.01 -3.45 -1.47
CA HIS A 76 -0.85 -3.16 -0.05
C HIS A 76 -1.12 -4.39 0.84
N LEU A 77 -2.24 -5.09 0.63
CA LEU A 77 -2.65 -6.22 1.46
C LEU A 77 -1.67 -7.40 1.36
N LEU A 78 -1.28 -7.76 0.13
CA LEU A 78 -0.39 -8.90 -0.09
C LEU A 78 1.01 -8.65 0.49
N HIS A 79 1.52 -7.42 0.42
CA HIS A 79 2.81 -7.08 1.05
C HIS A 79 2.69 -7.06 2.58
N SER A 80 1.61 -6.53 3.14
CA SER A 80 1.39 -6.57 4.59
C SER A 80 1.37 -8.01 5.12
N LEU A 81 0.73 -8.93 4.39
CA LEU A 81 0.73 -10.36 4.72
C LEU A 81 2.13 -10.98 4.58
N LEU A 82 2.87 -10.63 3.52
CA LEU A 82 4.24 -11.10 3.31
C LEU A 82 5.13 -10.74 4.51
N TRP A 83 5.10 -9.49 4.98
CA TRP A 83 5.92 -9.03 6.11
C TRP A 83 5.50 -9.65 7.44
N GLU A 84 4.21 -9.94 7.63
CA GLU A 84 3.72 -10.60 8.83
C GLU A 84 4.21 -12.05 8.93
N HIS A 85 4.30 -12.74 7.79
CA HIS A 85 4.70 -14.16 7.73
C HIS A 85 6.15 -14.38 7.33
N GLN A 86 6.91 -13.32 7.06
CA GLN A 86 8.34 -13.41 6.81
C GLN A 86 9.01 -13.98 8.06
N GLN A 87 9.51 -15.20 7.95
CA GLN A 87 10.33 -15.80 8.98
C GLN A 87 11.73 -15.21 8.86
N THR A 88 12.24 -14.65 9.97
CA THR A 88 13.65 -14.33 10.11
C THR A 88 14.39 -15.65 10.36
N ALA A 89 15.57 -15.80 9.77
CA ALA A 89 16.41 -16.98 9.97
C ALA A 89 17.02 -17.02 11.37
#